data_AF-A0A660TBD5-F1
#
_entry.id   AF-A0A660TBD5-F1
#
_cell.length_a   1.000
_cell.length_b   1.000
_cell.length_c   1.000
_cell.angle_alpha   90.00
_cell.angle_beta   90.00
_cell.angle_gamma   90.00
#
_symmetry.space_group_name_H-M   'P 1'
#
loop_
_entity.id
_entity.type
_entity.pdbx_description
1 polymer ?
#
loop_
_entity_poly.entity_id
_entity_poly.type
_entity_poly.pdbx_seq_one_letter_code
_entity_poly.pdbx_strand_id
1 'polypeptide(L)'
;MISDKNKKRLYSDDIWIISEGKYSDIDLDGICAETNAKMVKEYRISDLARYLLSPNSIEIKKKLVGCEVYYPQSFFNNIKEKIKRLLPKKLHGLLPDRKTPPEVLISQDKEVRPPLDNKNLELHLNKIDELLRPFDLILKRLKKLDIDRVSDIRGICEDIGGNRTGLTLHGSIDKKIDYLNNCLLKEVGVILEKTFIPDGLFELSGFDFKSFNPKNSYKLIKFLHGNVYKICILDFNNKVEYWLDDIKLVKYMHLLEQSIQSNPGLKKAFNLCIKGDAKPLKLFFKKQLEIDYSKENFPRIYRDVFETYNLDLKARDEVLNSLNHLQFGIAFHYVLPKSNTGEEKLLTNISVMHDFRALESIKDNLPQLYSEIDKRASVSEAGKYYLLDSMRGYRNE
;
A
#
# COMPACT_ATOMS: atom_id res chain seq x y z
N MET A 1 11.91 13.37 33.50
CA MET A 1 12.47 12.01 33.64
C MET A 1 12.18 11.24 32.37
N ILE A 2 13.21 10.81 31.65
CA ILE A 2 13.09 9.95 30.47
C ILE A 2 12.59 8.59 30.98
N SER A 3 11.43 8.14 30.53
CA SER A 3 11.04 6.73 30.69
C SER A 3 12.07 5.87 29.96
N ASP A 4 12.73 4.96 30.67
CA ASP A 4 13.75 4.03 30.14
C ASP A 4 13.30 3.25 28.90
N LYS A 5 11.98 3.13 28.67
CA LYS A 5 11.41 2.51 27.46
C LYS A 5 11.74 3.28 26.18
N ASN A 6 11.83 4.62 26.24
CA ASN A 6 12.05 5.44 25.05
C ASN A 6 13.53 5.54 24.62
N LYS A 7 14.49 5.32 25.54
CA LYS A 7 15.90 5.15 25.17
C LYS A 7 16.17 3.79 24.54
N LYS A 8 15.53 2.71 24.98
CA LYS A 8 15.66 1.39 24.32
C LYS A 8 15.11 1.33 22.89
N ARG A 9 14.09 2.14 22.56
CA ARG A 9 13.42 2.12 21.23
C ARG A 9 14.22 2.74 20.08
N LEU A 10 15.03 3.78 20.34
CA LEU A 10 15.83 4.44 19.29
C LEU A 10 17.15 3.69 18.98
N TYR A 11 17.45 2.61 19.71
CA TYR A 11 18.68 1.83 19.59
C TYR A 11 18.40 0.31 19.53
N SER A 12 17.24 -0.11 19.04
CA SER A 12 17.03 -1.51 18.64
C SER A 12 17.43 -1.68 17.18
N ASP A 13 18.14 -2.75 16.83
CA ASP A 13 18.44 -3.11 15.43
C ASP A 13 17.19 -3.64 14.67
N ASP A 14 15.99 -3.36 15.17
CA ASP A 14 14.71 -3.80 14.64
C ASP A 14 14.00 -2.67 13.86
N ILE A 15 13.05 -3.06 13.00
CA ILE A 15 12.19 -2.10 12.31
C ILE A 15 11.34 -1.26 13.29
N TRP A 16 11.26 0.03 12.99
CA TRP A 16 10.37 1.01 13.61
C TRP A 16 9.95 2.05 12.56
N ILE A 17 8.88 2.79 12.83
CA ILE A 17 8.22 3.71 11.88
C ILE A 17 8.22 5.13 12.42
N ILE A 18 7.62 5.36 13.59
CA ILE A 18 7.46 6.69 14.18
C ILE A 18 7.55 6.61 15.71
N SER A 19 8.23 7.58 16.32
CA SER A 19 8.34 7.67 17.78
C SER A 19 7.07 8.21 18.44
N GLU A 20 7.03 8.17 19.76
CA GLU A 20 6.12 9.03 20.51
C GLU A 20 6.47 10.51 20.29
N GLY A 21 5.44 11.35 20.19
CA GLY A 21 5.63 12.78 20.01
C GLY A 21 6.07 13.47 21.29
N LYS A 22 7.01 14.40 21.19
CA LYS A 22 7.49 15.22 22.29
C LYS A 22 7.28 16.69 21.96
N TYR A 23 6.88 17.47 22.96
CA TYR A 23 6.87 18.92 22.78
C TYR A 23 8.31 19.43 22.85
N SER A 24 8.68 20.24 21.87
CA SER A 24 9.97 20.91 21.79
C SER A 24 9.78 22.38 21.45
N ASP A 25 10.76 23.17 21.90
CA ASP A 25 10.91 24.57 21.54
C ASP A 25 11.83 24.61 20.32
N ILE A 26 11.23 24.63 19.13
CA ILE A 26 11.93 24.74 17.86
C ILE A 26 11.62 26.13 17.33
N ASP A 27 12.66 26.87 16.95
CA ASP A 27 12.51 28.13 16.25
C ASP A 27 11.83 27.88 14.89
N LEU A 28 10.64 28.45 14.72
CA LEU A 28 9.84 28.30 13.52
C LEU A 28 9.99 29.46 12.54
N ASP A 29 10.75 30.52 12.89
CA ASP A 29 10.89 31.70 12.05
C ASP A 29 11.53 31.35 10.69
N GLY A 30 12.39 30.32 10.67
CA GLY A 30 12.98 29.76 9.45
C GLY A 30 12.15 28.69 8.73
N ILE A 31 11.00 28.27 9.29
CA ILE A 31 10.17 27.16 8.79
C ILE A 31 8.83 27.67 8.26
N CYS A 32 8.16 28.55 9.01
CA CYS A 32 6.87 29.12 8.65
C CYS A 32 6.78 30.54 9.20
N ALA A 33 6.87 31.52 8.32
CA ALA A 33 6.65 32.92 8.67
C ALA A 33 5.28 33.12 9.35
N GLU A 34 5.21 34.11 10.24
CA GLU A 34 3.97 34.56 10.91
C GLU A 34 3.30 33.49 11.79
N THR A 35 4.06 32.49 12.25
CA THR A 35 3.54 31.50 13.19
C THR A 35 3.68 31.97 14.64
N ASN A 36 2.58 31.94 15.39
CA ASN A 36 2.58 32.23 16.83
C ASN A 36 2.74 30.95 17.70
N ALA A 37 3.07 29.82 17.07
CA ALA A 37 3.19 28.54 17.77
C ALA A 37 4.44 28.53 18.66
N LYS A 38 4.24 28.60 19.98
CA LYS A 38 5.33 28.54 20.98
C LYS A 38 5.86 27.14 21.26
N MET A 39 5.11 26.10 20.88
CA MET A 39 5.51 24.71 21.06
C MET A 39 5.14 23.91 19.85
N VAL A 40 6.07 23.08 19.40
CA VAL A 40 5.83 22.11 18.35
C VAL A 40 5.87 20.70 18.91
N LYS A 41 5.12 19.81 18.29
CA LYS A 41 5.20 18.39 18.59
C LYS A 41 6.15 17.74 17.58
N GLU A 42 7.32 17.35 18.06
CA GLU A 42 8.36 16.65 17.30
C GLU A 42 8.21 15.14 17.43
N TYR A 43 8.38 14.45 16.31
CA TYR A 43 8.51 13.01 16.19
C TYR A 43 9.83 12.67 15.52
N ARG A 44 10.37 11.50 15.85
CA ARG A 44 11.35 10.82 15.00
C ARG A 44 10.63 9.85 14.10
N ILE A 45 11.03 9.81 12.84
CA ILE A 45 10.52 8.88 11.84
C ILE A 45 11.69 8.13 11.18
N SER A 46 11.47 6.88 10.79
CA SER A 46 12.48 6.05 10.13
C SER A 46 12.60 6.35 8.63
N ASP A 47 13.58 5.74 7.96
CA ASP A 47 13.70 5.81 6.48
C ASP A 47 12.41 5.37 5.78
N LEU A 48 11.78 4.29 6.27
CA LEU A 48 10.54 3.78 5.69
C LEU A 48 9.37 4.76 5.90
N ALA A 49 9.25 5.37 7.09
CA ALA A 49 8.21 6.37 7.32
C ALA A 49 8.41 7.63 6.47
N ARG A 50 9.66 8.09 6.31
CA ARG A 50 10.00 9.19 5.39
C ARG A 50 9.64 8.84 3.94
N TYR A 51 9.85 7.60 3.50
CA TYR A 51 9.40 7.14 2.19
C TYR A 51 7.87 7.15 2.07
N LEU A 52 7.16 6.55 3.04
CA LEU A 52 5.69 6.45 3.04
C LEU A 52 4.99 7.81 3.11
N LEU A 53 5.62 8.81 3.70
CA LEU A 53 5.09 10.18 3.81
C LEU A 53 5.50 11.08 2.64
N SER A 54 6.41 10.63 1.78
CA SER A 54 6.94 11.43 0.67
C SER A 54 5.84 11.80 -0.35
N PRO A 55 5.68 13.09 -0.69
CA PRO A 55 4.81 13.53 -1.76
C PRO A 55 5.45 13.36 -3.15
N ASN A 56 6.72 12.96 -3.20
CA ASN A 56 7.48 12.88 -4.45
C ASN A 56 7.11 11.63 -5.24
N SER A 57 7.20 11.76 -6.56
CA SER A 57 6.99 10.64 -7.47
C SER A 57 8.03 9.54 -7.25
N ILE A 58 7.58 8.30 -7.36
CA ILE A 58 8.44 7.11 -7.28
C ILE A 58 8.39 6.35 -8.59
N GLU A 59 9.50 5.70 -8.95
CA GLU A 59 9.52 4.73 -10.03
C GLU A 59 9.41 3.33 -9.44
N ILE A 60 8.44 2.55 -9.93
CA ILE A 60 8.34 1.12 -9.62
C ILE A 60 8.55 0.29 -10.88
N LYS A 61 9.06 -0.93 -10.72
CA LYS A 61 9.21 -1.87 -11.82
C LYS A 61 7.96 -2.74 -11.94
N LYS A 62 7.38 -2.83 -13.13
CA LYS A 62 6.29 -3.76 -13.48
C LYS A 62 6.61 -4.48 -14.78
N LYS A 63 6.05 -5.67 -14.97
CA LYS A 63 6.22 -6.42 -16.23
C LYS A 63 5.23 -5.89 -17.27
N LEU A 64 5.69 -5.48 -18.44
CA LEU A 64 4.81 -5.12 -19.55
C LEU A 64 4.33 -6.39 -20.25
N VAL A 65 3.03 -6.70 -20.16
CA VAL A 65 2.48 -7.98 -20.65
C VAL A 65 1.57 -7.83 -21.88
N GLY A 66 1.24 -6.60 -22.26
CA GLY A 66 0.35 -6.36 -23.39
C GLY A 66 0.10 -4.89 -23.68
N CYS A 67 -0.97 -4.63 -24.42
CA CYS A 67 -1.44 -3.29 -24.73
C CYS A 67 -2.94 -3.24 -25.03
N GLU A 68 -3.50 -2.04 -24.94
CA GLU A 68 -4.83 -1.67 -25.41
C GLU A 68 -4.68 -0.76 -26.63
N VAL A 69 -5.37 -1.09 -27.72
CA VAL A 69 -5.41 -0.30 -28.95
C VAL A 69 -6.77 0.39 -29.03
N TYR A 70 -6.75 1.73 -29.08
CA TYR A 70 -7.93 2.57 -29.17
C TYR A 70 -8.11 3.07 -30.59
N TYR A 71 -9.33 3.02 -31.08
CA TYR A 71 -9.71 3.48 -32.41
C TYR A 71 -10.57 4.75 -32.31
N PRO A 72 -10.47 5.70 -33.27
CA PRO A 72 -11.30 6.88 -33.32
C PRO A 72 -12.77 6.50 -33.27
N GLN A 73 -13.54 7.23 -32.45
CA GLN A 73 -14.99 7.09 -32.49
C GLN A 73 -15.50 7.64 -33.83
N SER A 74 -16.40 6.90 -34.47
CA SER A 74 -16.96 7.31 -35.76
C SER A 74 -17.56 8.72 -35.66
N PHE A 75 -17.32 9.57 -36.66
CA PHE A 75 -17.81 10.96 -36.76
C PHE A 75 -19.32 11.10 -36.45
N PHE A 76 -20.09 10.03 -36.70
CA PHE A 76 -21.52 9.92 -36.39
C PHE A 76 -21.86 10.01 -34.89
N ASN A 77 -20.96 9.69 -33.97
CA ASN A 77 -21.20 9.85 -32.53
C ASN A 77 -21.17 11.33 -32.08
N ASN A 78 -20.31 12.16 -32.67
CA ASN A 78 -20.31 13.62 -32.42
C ASN A 78 -21.58 14.29 -32.98
N ILE A 79 -22.10 13.78 -34.09
CA ILE A 79 -23.38 14.21 -34.66
C ILE A 79 -24.55 13.74 -33.77
N LYS A 80 -24.51 12.50 -33.25
CA LYS A 80 -25.49 12.01 -32.26
C LYS A 80 -25.49 12.83 -30.97
N GLU A 81 -24.33 13.25 -30.45
CA GLU A 81 -24.22 14.14 -29.29
C GLU A 81 -24.87 15.51 -29.55
N LYS A 82 -24.65 16.09 -30.74
CA LYS A 82 -25.33 17.33 -31.17
C LYS A 82 -26.84 17.15 -31.33
N ILE A 83 -27.30 16.02 -31.87
CA ILE A 83 -28.72 15.68 -32.00
C ILE A 83 -29.36 15.39 -30.64
N LYS A 84 -28.64 14.73 -29.71
CA LYS A 84 -29.05 14.55 -28.31
C LYS A 84 -29.28 15.91 -27.62
N ARG A 85 -28.41 16.91 -27.87
CA ARG A 85 -28.60 18.29 -27.34
C ARG A 85 -29.82 19.02 -27.91
N LEU A 86 -30.33 18.59 -29.07
CA LEU A 86 -31.53 19.13 -29.72
C LEU A 86 -32.81 18.34 -29.38
N LEU A 87 -32.71 17.18 -28.72
CA LEU A 87 -33.84 16.33 -28.37
C LEU A 87 -34.32 16.52 -26.92
N PRO A 88 -35.61 16.33 -26.63
CA PRO A 88 -36.15 16.41 -25.27
C PRO A 88 -35.50 15.39 -24.32
N LYS A 89 -35.19 15.79 -23.07
CA LYS A 89 -34.56 14.96 -22.02
C LYS A 89 -35.18 13.56 -21.83
N LYS A 90 -36.48 13.40 -22.13
CA LYS A 90 -37.21 12.12 -22.04
C LYS A 90 -36.81 11.07 -23.09
N LEU A 91 -36.15 11.47 -24.19
CA LEU A 91 -35.72 10.59 -25.28
C LEU A 91 -34.23 10.21 -25.23
N HIS A 92 -33.46 10.76 -24.28
CA HIS A 92 -32.02 10.45 -24.13
C HIS A 92 -31.74 8.97 -23.82
N GLY A 93 -32.69 8.25 -23.23
CA GLY A 93 -32.55 6.84 -22.82
C GLY A 93 -32.62 5.81 -23.95
N LEU A 94 -33.00 6.20 -25.18
CA LEU A 94 -33.15 5.29 -26.33
C LEU A 94 -31.86 5.06 -27.13
N LEU A 95 -30.81 5.84 -26.89
CA LEU A 95 -29.54 5.76 -27.61
C LEU A 95 -28.44 5.24 -26.67
N PRO A 96 -28.12 3.93 -26.69
CA PRO A 96 -27.03 3.40 -25.89
C PRO A 96 -25.71 4.06 -26.31
N ASP A 97 -24.98 4.56 -25.32
CA ASP A 97 -23.67 5.17 -25.47
C ASP A 97 -22.64 4.06 -25.71
N ARG A 98 -22.61 3.52 -26.93
CA ARG A 98 -21.63 2.50 -27.30
C ARG A 98 -20.30 3.17 -27.62
N LYS A 99 -19.49 3.41 -26.59
CA LYS A 99 -18.05 3.57 -26.78
C LYS A 99 -17.51 2.25 -27.35
N THR A 100 -16.81 2.29 -28.48
CA THR A 100 -16.12 1.12 -29.00
C THR A 100 -15.09 0.69 -27.94
N PRO A 101 -15.15 -0.53 -27.40
CA PRO A 101 -14.15 -0.98 -26.45
C PRO A 101 -12.78 -1.06 -27.14
N PRO A 102 -11.68 -0.81 -26.41
CA PRO A 102 -10.35 -0.98 -26.97
C PRO A 102 -10.12 -2.46 -27.36
N GLU A 103 -9.29 -2.68 -28.38
CA GLU A 103 -8.76 -4.01 -28.66
C GLU A 103 -7.65 -4.30 -27.65
N VAL A 104 -7.83 -5.37 -26.88
CA VAL A 104 -6.90 -5.77 -25.82
C VAL A 104 -6.03 -6.91 -26.33
N LEU A 105 -4.71 -6.68 -26.37
CA LEU A 105 -3.70 -7.66 -26.78
C LEU A 105 -2.84 -8.00 -25.57
N ILE A 106 -3.02 -9.20 -25.00
CA ILE A 106 -2.30 -9.65 -23.81
C ILE A 106 -1.55 -10.94 -24.14
N SER A 107 -0.31 -11.01 -23.67
CA SER A 107 0.49 -12.22 -23.77
C SER A 107 -0.09 -13.26 -22.83
N GLN A 108 -0.37 -14.46 -23.34
CA GLN A 108 -0.69 -15.58 -22.45
C GLN A 108 0.58 -15.91 -21.67
N ASP A 109 0.44 -16.05 -20.35
CA ASP A 109 1.56 -16.30 -19.46
C ASP A 109 2.37 -17.48 -19.98
N LYS A 110 3.62 -17.19 -20.38
CA LYS A 110 4.62 -18.25 -20.48
C LYS A 110 4.87 -18.69 -19.04
N GLU A 111 4.69 -19.99 -18.78
CA GLU A 111 5.13 -20.61 -17.53
C GLU A 111 6.45 -19.99 -17.07
N VAL A 112 6.42 -19.39 -15.88
CA VAL A 112 7.57 -18.69 -15.33
C VAL A 112 8.69 -19.70 -15.20
N ARG A 113 9.75 -19.55 -16.01
CA ARG A 113 10.87 -20.49 -15.96
C ARG A 113 11.50 -20.45 -14.55
N PRO A 114 11.78 -21.63 -13.95
CA PRO A 114 12.55 -21.67 -12.73
C PRO A 114 13.93 -21.03 -12.97
N PRO A 115 14.50 -20.35 -11.96
CA PRO A 115 15.83 -19.78 -12.06
C PRO A 115 16.80 -20.92 -12.31
N LEU A 116 17.66 -20.74 -13.30
CA LEU A 116 18.64 -21.74 -13.66
C LEU A 116 19.92 -21.44 -12.89
N ASP A 117 20.46 -22.42 -12.17
CA ASP A 117 21.75 -22.28 -11.49
C ASP A 117 22.89 -22.01 -12.48
N ASN A 118 22.70 -22.38 -13.76
CA ASN A 118 23.68 -22.20 -14.81
C ASN A 118 23.40 -20.95 -15.66
N LYS A 119 24.19 -19.88 -15.42
CA LYS A 119 24.13 -18.63 -16.18
C LYS A 119 24.32 -18.80 -17.70
N ASN A 120 25.12 -19.76 -18.15
CA ASN A 120 25.31 -19.99 -19.59
C ASN A 120 24.06 -20.60 -20.22
N LEU A 121 23.37 -21.49 -19.50
CA LEU A 121 22.09 -22.04 -19.95
C LEU A 121 21.00 -20.94 -19.98
N GLU A 122 20.96 -20.09 -18.95
CA GLU A 122 20.07 -18.93 -18.92
C GLU A 122 20.29 -18.00 -20.11
N LEU A 123 21.54 -17.62 -20.39
CA LEU A 123 21.90 -16.82 -21.56
C LEU A 123 21.50 -17.50 -22.88
N HIS A 124 21.70 -18.82 -22.98
CA HIS A 124 21.31 -19.57 -24.17
C HIS A 124 19.80 -19.59 -24.40
N LEU A 125 19.01 -19.81 -23.34
CA LEU A 125 17.55 -19.79 -23.42
C LEU A 125 17.02 -18.38 -23.73
N ASN A 126 17.64 -17.33 -23.15
CA ASN A 126 17.31 -15.94 -23.49
C ASN A 126 17.53 -15.67 -24.99
N LYS A 127 18.62 -16.21 -25.56
CA LYS A 127 18.88 -16.11 -27.01
C LYS A 127 17.81 -16.82 -27.84
N ILE A 128 17.32 -17.98 -27.39
CA ILE A 128 16.21 -18.67 -28.05
C ILE A 128 14.92 -17.83 -27.99
N ASP A 129 14.59 -17.25 -26.82
CA ASP A 129 13.42 -16.38 -26.71
C ASP A 129 13.51 -15.15 -27.62
N GLU A 130 14.70 -14.55 -27.77
CA GLU A 130 14.93 -13.46 -28.71
C GLU A 130 14.69 -13.88 -30.17
N LEU A 131 15.15 -15.07 -30.57
CA LEU A 131 14.90 -15.63 -31.90
C LEU A 131 13.42 -15.94 -32.16
N LEU A 132 12.67 -16.31 -31.12
CA LEU A 132 11.23 -16.58 -31.21
C LEU A 132 10.37 -15.30 -31.18
N ARG A 133 10.94 -14.17 -30.76
CA ARG A 133 10.23 -12.89 -30.63
C ARG A 133 9.45 -12.45 -31.88
N PRO A 134 9.96 -12.59 -33.13
CA PRO A 134 9.20 -12.23 -34.33
C PRO A 134 7.92 -13.05 -34.53
N PHE A 135 7.80 -14.20 -33.87
CA PHE A 135 6.65 -15.07 -33.96
C PHE A 135 5.52 -14.73 -32.97
N ASP A 136 5.78 -13.83 -32.02
CA ASP A 136 4.81 -13.35 -31.02
C ASP A 136 3.55 -12.78 -31.69
N LEU A 137 2.39 -13.26 -31.25
CA LEU A 137 1.08 -12.92 -31.83
C LEU A 137 0.72 -11.45 -31.63
N ILE A 138 1.11 -10.85 -30.50
CA ILE A 138 0.88 -9.44 -30.21
C ILE A 138 1.71 -8.60 -31.16
N LEU A 139 3.01 -8.92 -31.30
CA LEU A 139 3.90 -8.16 -32.17
C LEU A 139 3.48 -8.28 -33.65
N LYS A 140 3.02 -9.45 -34.08
CA LYS A 140 2.43 -9.64 -35.41
C LYS A 140 1.16 -8.83 -35.61
N ARG A 141 0.29 -8.72 -34.59
CA ARG A 141 -0.93 -7.94 -34.66
C ARG A 141 -0.63 -6.44 -34.73
N LEU A 142 0.29 -5.95 -33.90
CA LEU A 142 0.75 -4.55 -33.89
C LEU A 142 1.32 -4.13 -35.23
N LYS A 143 2.14 -4.96 -35.87
CA LYS A 143 2.71 -4.70 -37.22
C LYS A 143 1.66 -4.62 -38.33
N LYS A 144 0.46 -5.16 -38.10
CA LYS A 144 -0.66 -5.17 -39.07
C LYS A 144 -1.69 -4.08 -38.78
N LEU A 145 -1.46 -3.22 -37.80
CA LEU A 145 -2.36 -2.11 -37.52
C LEU A 145 -2.29 -1.08 -38.66
N ASP A 146 -3.47 -0.61 -39.08
CA ASP A 146 -3.59 0.58 -39.90
C ASP A 146 -3.44 1.79 -38.96
N ILE A 147 -2.23 2.36 -38.93
CA ILE A 147 -1.82 3.39 -37.97
C ILE A 147 -2.71 4.63 -38.06
N ASP A 148 -3.17 4.98 -39.28
CA ASP A 148 -4.06 6.11 -39.53
C ASP A 148 -5.45 5.95 -38.90
N ARG A 149 -5.81 4.70 -38.56
CA ARG A 149 -7.06 4.36 -37.87
C ARG A 149 -6.89 4.18 -36.38
N VAL A 150 -5.70 4.36 -35.80
CA VAL A 150 -5.47 4.20 -34.36
C VAL A 150 -5.42 5.57 -33.69
N SER A 151 -6.25 5.78 -32.69
CA SER A 151 -6.26 7.03 -31.92
C SER A 151 -5.25 7.02 -30.77
N ASP A 152 -5.04 5.86 -30.14
CA ASP A 152 -4.11 5.73 -29.02
C ASP A 152 -3.69 4.26 -28.82
N ILE A 153 -2.52 4.06 -28.20
CA ILE A 153 -2.06 2.76 -27.71
C ILE A 153 -1.58 2.94 -26.27
N ARG A 154 -2.02 2.06 -25.38
CA ARG A 154 -1.58 2.06 -23.97
C ARG A 154 -0.99 0.70 -23.63
N GLY A 155 0.10 0.68 -22.87
CA GLY A 155 0.66 -0.58 -22.37
C GLY A 155 -0.23 -1.19 -21.30
N ILE A 156 -0.15 -2.50 -21.11
CA ILE A 156 -0.75 -3.21 -19.97
C ILE A 156 0.41 -3.80 -19.19
N CYS A 157 0.59 -3.32 -17.96
CA CYS A 157 1.55 -3.86 -17.03
C CYS A 157 0.86 -4.79 -16.04
N GLU A 158 1.55 -5.85 -15.64
CA GLU A 158 1.11 -6.80 -14.61
C GLU A 158 2.05 -6.72 -13.40
N ASP A 159 1.47 -6.71 -12.20
CA ASP A 159 2.23 -6.86 -10.96
C ASP A 159 2.31 -8.33 -10.53
N ILE A 160 3.15 -8.63 -9.52
CA ILE A 160 3.36 -9.99 -9.03
C ILE A 160 2.07 -10.64 -8.47
N GLY A 161 1.04 -9.84 -8.17
CA GLY A 161 -0.26 -10.36 -7.75
C GLY A 161 -1.23 -10.64 -8.90
N GLY A 162 -0.76 -10.58 -10.16
CA GLY A 162 -1.57 -10.71 -11.37
C GLY A 162 -2.46 -9.50 -11.66
N ASN A 163 -2.29 -8.38 -10.93
CA ASN A 163 -3.13 -7.20 -11.16
C ASN A 163 -2.60 -6.42 -12.36
N ARG A 164 -3.51 -6.14 -13.29
CA ARG A 164 -3.19 -5.40 -14.52
C ARG A 164 -3.49 -3.92 -14.36
N THR A 165 -2.55 -3.10 -14.80
CA THR A 165 -2.65 -1.64 -14.79
C THR A 165 -2.23 -1.08 -16.14
N GLY A 166 -2.94 -0.07 -16.62
CA GLY A 166 -2.56 0.64 -17.85
C GLY A 166 -1.26 1.43 -17.67
N LEU A 167 -0.44 1.43 -18.71
CA LEU A 167 0.77 2.25 -18.84
C LEU A 167 0.55 3.25 -19.97
N THR A 168 0.56 4.54 -19.63
CA THR A 168 0.52 5.60 -20.63
C THR A 168 1.83 5.61 -21.40
N LEU A 169 1.76 5.47 -22.72
CA LEU A 169 2.92 5.57 -23.62
C LEU A 169 2.91 6.95 -24.28
N HIS A 170 4.08 7.58 -24.38
CA HIS A 170 4.26 8.89 -25.01
C HIS A 170 4.80 8.77 -26.44
N GLY A 171 4.51 9.77 -27.29
CA GLY A 171 4.94 9.82 -28.68
C GLY A 171 3.86 9.45 -29.70
N SER A 172 4.25 9.40 -30.98
CA SER A 172 3.39 8.95 -32.09
C SER A 172 3.04 7.47 -31.95
N ILE A 173 2.01 7.01 -32.67
CA ILE A 173 1.59 5.60 -32.65
C ILE A 173 2.76 4.68 -33.04
N ASP A 174 3.58 5.04 -34.04
CA ASP A 174 4.80 4.29 -34.38
C ASP A 174 5.75 4.13 -33.20
N LYS A 175 6.05 5.21 -32.47
CA LYS A 175 6.92 5.17 -31.30
C LYS A 175 6.35 4.29 -30.19
N LYS A 176 5.03 4.27 -30.02
CA LYS A 176 4.36 3.40 -29.05
C LYS A 176 4.46 1.93 -29.47
N ILE A 177 4.29 1.62 -30.75
CA ILE A 177 4.50 0.27 -31.31
C ILE A 177 5.95 -0.18 -31.12
N ASP A 178 6.93 0.68 -31.41
CA ASP A 178 8.35 0.39 -31.21
C ASP A 178 8.70 0.15 -29.74
N TYR A 179 8.13 0.93 -28.83
CA TYR A 179 8.27 0.72 -27.39
C TYR A 179 7.75 -0.67 -26.99
N LEU A 180 6.52 -1.03 -27.41
CA LEU A 180 5.96 -2.36 -27.14
C LEU A 180 6.83 -3.46 -27.75
N ASN A 181 7.28 -3.31 -29.00
CA ASN A 181 8.20 -4.25 -29.66
C ASN A 181 9.47 -4.48 -28.86
N ASN A 182 9.99 -3.47 -28.16
CA ASN A 182 11.24 -3.54 -27.42
C ASN A 182 11.09 -3.97 -25.96
N CYS A 183 9.96 -3.65 -25.33
CA CYS A 183 9.73 -3.81 -23.91
C CYS A 183 8.73 -4.91 -23.53
N LEU A 184 7.99 -5.50 -24.49
CA LEU A 184 7.03 -6.57 -24.19
C LEU A 184 7.72 -7.73 -23.46
N LEU A 185 7.06 -8.23 -22.40
CA LEU A 185 7.50 -9.22 -21.42
C LEU A 185 8.70 -8.82 -20.55
N LYS A 186 9.17 -7.58 -20.62
CA LYS A 186 10.27 -7.07 -19.78
C LYS A 186 9.74 -6.22 -18.63
N GLU A 187 10.56 -6.08 -17.60
CA GLU A 187 10.32 -5.08 -16.57
C GLU A 187 10.52 -3.67 -17.13
N VAL A 188 9.56 -2.79 -16.85
CA VAL A 188 9.56 -1.38 -17.24
C VAL A 188 9.33 -0.50 -16.01
N GLY A 189 9.91 0.69 -16.04
CA GLY A 189 9.67 1.72 -15.04
C GLY A 189 8.28 2.32 -15.19
N VAL A 190 7.52 2.37 -14.10
CA VAL A 190 6.23 3.04 -14.01
C VAL A 190 6.34 4.10 -12.93
N ILE A 191 6.09 5.36 -13.30
CA ILE A 191 6.11 6.48 -12.37
C ILE A 191 4.75 6.58 -11.69
N LEU A 192 4.75 6.52 -10.36
CA LEU A 192 3.61 6.89 -9.53
C LEU A 192 3.85 8.30 -8.99
N GLU A 193 2.82 9.13 -8.93
CA GLU A 193 2.94 10.51 -8.44
C GLU A 193 3.41 10.59 -6.98
N LYS A 194 3.08 9.58 -6.17
CA LYS A 194 3.49 9.45 -4.76
C LYS A 194 3.32 8.01 -4.29
N THR A 195 3.89 7.69 -3.12
CA THR A 195 3.81 6.36 -2.49
C THR A 195 2.41 6.02 -2.00
N PHE A 196 1.69 7.02 -1.48
CA PHE A 196 0.31 6.88 -1.00
C PHE A 196 -0.71 6.96 -2.13
N ILE A 197 -1.45 5.87 -2.31
CA ILE A 197 -2.60 5.76 -3.19
C ILE A 197 -3.87 5.91 -2.32
N PRO A 198 -4.95 6.57 -2.81
CA PRO A 198 -6.21 6.67 -2.08
C PRO A 198 -6.71 5.34 -1.51
N ASP A 199 -7.58 5.43 -0.50
CA ASP A 199 -8.14 4.29 0.25
C ASP A 199 -7.14 3.49 1.09
N GLY A 200 -6.10 4.18 1.59
CA GLY A 200 -5.19 3.60 2.58
C GLY A 200 -4.14 2.67 2.00
N LEU A 201 -3.88 2.73 0.68
CA LEU A 201 -2.89 1.90 0.01
C LEU A 201 -1.55 2.63 -0.10
N PHE A 202 -0.46 1.92 0.19
CA PHE A 202 0.90 2.40 -0.02
C PHE A 202 1.68 1.41 -0.89
N GLU A 203 2.35 1.95 -1.90
CA GLU A 203 3.28 1.19 -2.74
C GLU A 203 4.65 1.10 -2.07
N LEU A 204 5.13 -0.12 -1.84
CA LEU A 204 6.41 -0.39 -1.17
C LEU A 204 7.51 -0.82 -2.13
N SER A 205 7.18 -1.21 -3.36
CA SER A 205 8.15 -1.74 -4.33
C SER A 205 9.19 -0.70 -4.78
N GLY A 206 8.95 0.59 -4.52
CA GLY A 206 9.89 1.68 -4.80
C GLY A 206 10.88 1.96 -3.66
N PHE A 207 10.74 1.33 -2.49
CA PHE A 207 11.66 1.49 -1.36
C PHE A 207 12.71 0.38 -1.36
N ASP A 208 13.98 0.75 -1.19
CA ASP A 208 15.05 -0.23 -1.01
C ASP A 208 15.14 -0.67 0.46
N PHE A 209 14.46 -1.78 0.78
CA PHE A 209 14.46 -2.32 2.14
C PHE A 209 15.84 -2.79 2.62
N LYS A 210 16.76 -3.16 1.72
CA LYS A 210 18.10 -3.62 2.11
C LYS A 210 18.98 -2.49 2.64
N SER A 211 18.70 -1.24 2.24
CA SER A 211 19.38 -0.06 2.77
C SER A 211 18.72 0.54 4.01
N PHE A 212 17.59 -0.03 4.48
CA PHE A 212 16.96 0.42 5.71
C PHE A 212 17.93 0.29 6.89
N ASN A 213 18.17 1.41 7.58
CA ASN A 213 19.00 1.44 8.77
C ASN A 213 18.18 1.91 9.98
N PRO A 214 17.98 1.08 11.01
CA PRO A 214 17.19 1.48 12.18
C PRO A 214 17.80 2.63 12.97
N LYS A 215 19.08 2.97 12.75
CA LYS A 215 19.75 4.12 13.39
C LYS A 215 19.47 5.44 12.66
N ASN A 216 19.05 5.39 11.39
CA ASN A 216 18.67 6.60 10.67
C ASN A 216 17.33 7.11 11.21
N SER A 217 17.25 8.41 11.46
CA SER A 217 16.01 9.05 11.86
C SER A 217 15.91 10.47 11.34
N TYR A 218 14.69 10.89 11.01
CA TYR A 218 14.37 12.23 10.56
C TYR A 218 13.38 12.88 11.52
N LYS A 219 13.31 14.20 11.50
CA LYS A 219 12.36 14.94 12.32
C LYS A 219 11.09 15.20 11.52
N LEU A 220 9.96 14.81 12.09
CA LEU A 220 8.64 15.28 11.68
C LEU A 220 8.14 16.23 12.75
N ILE A 221 7.74 17.44 12.37
CA ILE A 221 7.19 18.41 13.30
C ILE A 221 5.74 18.72 12.95
N LYS A 222 4.92 18.87 13.98
CA LYS A 222 3.51 19.23 13.89
C LYS A 222 3.25 20.42 14.80
N PHE A 223 2.66 21.47 14.27
CA PHE A 223 2.36 22.68 15.03
C PHE A 223 1.08 23.34 14.54
N LEU A 224 0.50 24.19 15.37
CA LEU A 224 -0.72 24.91 15.04
C LEU A 224 -0.37 26.23 14.37
N HIS A 225 -0.92 26.50 13.19
CA HIS A 225 -0.78 27.78 12.52
C HIS A 225 -2.17 28.34 12.22
N GLY A 226 -2.54 29.43 12.90
CA GLY A 226 -3.94 29.84 13.00
C GLY A 226 -4.76 28.74 13.69
N ASN A 227 -5.76 28.19 12.98
CA ASN A 227 -6.62 27.10 13.48
C ASN A 227 -6.36 25.75 12.78
N VAL A 228 -5.28 25.63 12.00
CA VAL A 228 -4.97 24.43 11.22
C VAL A 228 -3.62 23.86 11.66
N TYR A 229 -3.54 22.54 11.81
CA TYR A 229 -2.27 21.87 12.02
C TYR A 229 -1.46 21.85 10.74
N LYS A 230 -0.25 22.41 10.77
CA LYS A 230 0.76 22.22 9.74
C LYS A 230 1.72 21.11 10.17
N ILE A 231 2.16 20.31 9.20
CA ILE A 231 3.08 19.20 9.43
C ILE A 231 4.13 19.20 8.33
N CYS A 232 5.39 19.08 8.71
CA CYS A 232 6.49 18.93 7.75
C CYS A 232 7.56 17.97 8.27
N ILE A 233 8.34 17.46 7.32
CA ILE A 233 9.53 16.67 7.58
C ILE A 233 10.73 17.57 7.34
N LEU A 234 11.71 17.49 8.25
CA LEU A 234 12.96 18.24 8.18
C LEU A 234 14.09 17.35 7.69
N ASP A 235 14.99 17.94 6.90
CA ASP A 235 16.23 17.33 6.47
C ASP A 235 17.28 17.28 7.61
N PHE A 236 18.48 16.78 7.29
CA PHE A 236 19.60 16.69 8.24
C PHE A 236 20.14 18.06 8.69
N ASN A 237 19.83 19.14 7.97
CA ASN A 237 20.17 20.52 8.32
C ASN A 237 19.04 21.25 9.07
N ASN A 238 17.97 20.53 9.46
CA ASN A 238 16.74 21.08 10.02
C ASN A 238 15.98 22.06 9.10
N LYS A 239 16.18 21.97 7.79
CA LYS A 239 15.36 22.69 6.80
C LYS A 239 14.16 21.86 6.41
N VAL A 240 13.07 22.51 6.01
CA VAL A 240 11.89 21.80 5.50
C VAL A 240 12.27 21.04 4.24
N GLU A 241 12.14 19.72 4.30
CA GLU A 241 12.30 18.86 3.13
C GLU A 241 11.01 18.85 2.31
N TYR A 242 9.88 18.61 2.99
CA TYR A 242 8.55 18.72 2.38
C TYR A 242 7.45 18.84 3.44
N TRP A 243 6.31 19.38 3.01
CA TRP A 243 5.08 19.52 3.81
C TRP A 243 4.16 18.31 3.62
N LEU A 244 3.34 18.03 4.62
CA LEU A 244 2.27 17.04 4.53
C LEU A 244 0.91 17.72 4.51
N ASP A 245 0.13 17.42 3.48
CA ASP A 245 -1.22 17.98 3.31
C ASP A 245 -2.30 17.19 4.06
N ASP A 246 -2.06 15.92 4.37
CA ASP A 246 -3.03 15.04 5.05
C ASP A 246 -2.49 14.48 6.38
N ILE A 247 -3.05 14.97 7.48
CA ILE A 247 -2.75 14.51 8.84
C ILE A 247 -3.07 13.03 9.07
N LYS A 248 -3.95 12.42 8.25
CA LYS A 248 -4.26 10.98 8.33
C LYS A 248 -3.03 10.13 8.05
N LEU A 249 -2.08 10.60 7.24
CA LEU A 249 -0.86 9.86 6.95
C LEU A 249 -0.02 9.63 8.23
N VAL A 250 0.06 10.63 9.10
CA VAL A 250 0.73 10.50 10.41
C VAL A 250 -0.01 9.50 11.30
N LYS A 251 -1.34 9.45 11.25
CA LYS A 251 -2.13 8.42 11.97
C LYS A 251 -1.83 7.02 11.44
N TYR A 252 -1.68 6.83 10.14
CA TYR A 252 -1.26 5.54 9.57
C TYR A 252 0.13 5.13 10.04
N MET A 253 1.08 6.06 10.15
CA MET A 253 2.41 5.75 10.68
C MET A 253 2.33 5.26 12.13
N HIS A 254 1.52 5.92 12.97
CA HIS A 254 1.30 5.47 14.35
C HIS A 254 0.60 4.11 14.44
N LEU A 255 -0.41 3.86 13.60
CA LEU A 255 -1.06 2.56 13.53
C LEU A 255 -0.10 1.46 13.10
N LEU A 256 0.76 1.73 12.12
CA LEU A 256 1.77 0.79 11.66
C LEU A 256 2.81 0.50 12.74
N GLU A 257 3.29 1.52 13.45
CA GLU A 257 4.18 1.35 14.59
C GLU A 257 3.53 0.46 15.66
N GLN A 258 2.32 0.80 16.11
CA GLN A 258 1.61 0.00 17.11
C GLN A 258 1.46 -1.46 16.66
N SER A 259 1.07 -1.67 15.40
CA SER A 259 0.91 -2.98 14.79
C SER A 259 2.21 -3.79 14.76
N ILE A 260 3.33 -3.19 14.34
CA ILE A 260 4.66 -3.84 14.35
C ILE A 260 5.07 -4.21 15.77
N GLN A 261 4.81 -3.36 16.75
CA GLN A 261 5.17 -3.63 18.15
C GLN A 261 4.32 -4.76 18.76
N SER A 262 3.04 -4.84 18.39
CA SER A 262 2.11 -5.84 18.95
C SER A 262 2.03 -7.14 18.17
N ASN A 263 2.41 -7.17 16.88
CA ASN A 263 2.31 -8.33 16.00
C ASN A 263 3.70 -8.86 15.59
N PRO A 264 4.21 -9.93 16.25
CA PRO A 264 5.48 -10.55 15.90
C PRO A 264 5.54 -11.08 14.45
N GLY A 265 4.41 -11.53 13.90
CA GLY A 265 4.32 -12.02 12.53
C GLY A 265 4.56 -10.91 11.50
N LEU A 266 3.91 -9.77 11.71
CA LEU A 266 4.12 -8.57 10.88
C LEU A 266 5.56 -8.06 11.00
N LYS A 267 6.09 -7.95 12.23
CA LYS A 267 7.48 -7.54 12.47
C LYS A 267 8.48 -8.46 11.77
N LYS A 268 8.27 -9.78 11.86
CA LYS A 268 9.09 -10.77 11.17
C LYS A 268 9.03 -10.59 9.64
N ALA A 269 7.86 -10.31 9.07
CA ALA A 269 7.71 -10.11 7.65
C ALA A 269 8.50 -8.90 7.14
N PHE A 270 8.44 -7.77 7.85
CA PHE A 270 9.27 -6.61 7.53
C PHE A 270 10.77 -6.91 7.66
N ASN A 271 11.18 -7.63 8.71
CA ASN A 271 12.58 -8.02 8.90
C ASN A 271 13.08 -8.96 7.79
N LEU A 272 12.22 -9.80 7.19
CA LEU A 272 12.59 -10.58 6.00
C LEU A 272 12.89 -9.66 4.80
N CYS A 273 12.08 -8.62 4.60
CA CYS A 273 12.33 -7.65 3.54
C CYS A 273 13.63 -6.87 3.75
N ILE A 274 13.91 -6.44 4.99
CA ILE A 274 15.15 -5.74 5.33
C ILE A 274 16.39 -6.61 5.05
N LYS A 275 16.32 -7.91 5.37
CA LYS A 275 17.39 -8.87 5.08
C LYS A 275 17.54 -9.20 3.60
N GLY A 276 16.55 -8.86 2.79
CA GLY A 276 16.48 -9.25 1.38
C GLY A 276 15.94 -10.65 1.13
N ASP A 277 15.45 -11.32 2.17
CA ASP A 277 14.81 -12.63 2.11
C ASP A 277 13.37 -12.55 1.58
N ALA A 278 12.85 -11.34 1.36
CA ALA A 278 11.52 -11.10 0.81
C ALA A 278 11.45 -9.79 0.02
N LYS A 279 10.59 -9.73 -1.00
CA LYS A 279 10.27 -8.52 -1.75
C LYS A 279 8.97 -7.90 -1.24
N PRO A 280 8.98 -6.70 -0.68
CA PRO A 280 7.77 -6.01 -0.24
C PRO A 280 7.02 -5.45 -1.45
N LEU A 281 5.69 -5.50 -1.38
CA LEU A 281 4.83 -5.01 -2.46
C LEU A 281 3.96 -3.84 -2.02
N LYS A 282 3.02 -4.09 -1.11
CA LYS A 282 1.97 -3.11 -0.77
C LYS A 282 1.63 -3.17 0.70
N LEU A 283 1.22 -2.03 1.24
CA LEU A 283 0.68 -1.90 2.59
C LEU A 283 -0.71 -1.28 2.52
N PHE A 284 -1.69 -1.89 3.18
CA PHE A 284 -3.08 -1.42 3.19
C PHE A 284 -3.54 -1.11 4.60
N PHE A 285 -4.27 -0.01 4.72
CA PHE A 285 -4.95 0.44 5.92
C PHE A 285 -6.46 0.45 5.67
N LYS A 286 -7.19 -0.52 6.24
CA LYS A 286 -8.64 -0.68 6.03
C LYS A 286 -9.41 -0.47 7.34
N LYS A 287 -10.39 0.43 7.33
CA LYS A 287 -11.25 0.72 8.49
C LYS A 287 -12.25 -0.37 8.84
N GLN A 288 -12.54 -1.29 7.92
CA GLN A 288 -13.46 -2.38 8.18
C GLN A 288 -12.94 -3.60 7.46
N LEU A 289 -12.70 -4.65 8.23
CA LEU A 289 -12.46 -5.98 7.71
C LEU A 289 -13.79 -6.72 7.76
N GLU A 290 -14.08 -7.54 6.76
CA GLU A 290 -15.25 -8.43 6.76
C GLU A 290 -15.00 -9.66 7.65
N ILE A 291 -14.54 -9.44 8.88
CA ILE A 291 -14.36 -10.50 9.87
C ILE A 291 -15.54 -10.46 10.81
N ASP A 292 -16.32 -11.54 10.80
CA ASP A 292 -17.46 -11.72 11.67
C ASP A 292 -17.09 -12.65 12.83
N TYR A 293 -16.69 -12.07 13.96
CA TYR A 293 -16.30 -12.84 15.15
C TYR A 293 -17.47 -13.57 15.82
N SER A 294 -18.71 -13.39 15.35
CA SER A 294 -19.84 -14.24 15.75
C SER A 294 -19.80 -15.63 15.10
N LYS A 295 -19.12 -15.76 13.97
CA LYS A 295 -18.98 -17.01 13.20
C LYS A 295 -17.59 -17.61 13.33
N GLU A 296 -16.59 -16.78 13.61
CA GLU A 296 -15.20 -17.19 13.83
C GLU A 296 -14.93 -17.57 15.29
N ASN A 297 -13.81 -18.25 15.53
CA ASN A 297 -13.33 -18.47 16.89
C ASN A 297 -13.01 -17.14 17.58
N PHE A 298 -13.36 -17.05 18.86
CA PHE A 298 -13.08 -15.86 19.66
C PHE A 298 -11.57 -15.54 19.64
N PRO A 299 -11.17 -14.26 19.47
CA PRO A 299 -9.76 -13.90 19.43
C PRO A 299 -9.02 -14.38 20.67
N ARG A 300 -7.79 -14.87 20.48
CA ARG A 300 -6.99 -15.51 21.55
C ARG A 300 -6.86 -14.61 22.78
N ILE A 301 -6.63 -13.31 22.56
CA ILE A 301 -6.50 -12.31 23.62
C ILE A 301 -7.68 -12.32 24.61
N TYR A 302 -8.89 -12.61 24.12
CA TYR A 302 -10.09 -12.70 24.92
C TYR A 302 -10.29 -14.09 25.51
N ARG A 303 -10.03 -15.16 24.74
CA ARG A 303 -10.09 -16.54 25.28
C ARG A 303 -9.23 -16.68 26.53
N ASP A 304 -8.00 -16.17 26.48
CA ASP A 304 -7.08 -16.17 27.62
C ASP A 304 -7.68 -15.44 28.84
N VAL A 305 -8.43 -14.35 28.64
CA VAL A 305 -9.09 -13.59 29.72
C VAL A 305 -10.34 -14.32 30.24
N PHE A 306 -11.18 -14.86 29.35
CA PHE A 306 -12.35 -15.66 29.74
C PHE A 306 -11.94 -16.86 30.60
N GLU A 307 -10.89 -17.57 30.20
CA GLU A 307 -10.33 -18.71 30.95
C GLU A 307 -9.72 -18.27 32.29
N THR A 308 -8.97 -17.17 32.32
CA THR A 308 -8.31 -16.71 33.57
C THR A 308 -9.32 -16.25 34.63
N TYR A 309 -10.43 -15.65 34.22
CA TYR A 309 -11.41 -15.03 35.12
C TYR A 309 -12.74 -15.80 35.22
N ASN A 310 -12.86 -16.99 34.61
CA ASN A 310 -14.07 -17.81 34.59
C ASN A 310 -15.35 -17.03 34.23
N LEU A 311 -15.25 -16.20 33.19
CA LEU A 311 -16.36 -15.36 32.73
C LEU A 311 -17.43 -16.21 31.99
N ASP A 312 -18.71 -15.87 32.17
CA ASP A 312 -19.84 -16.66 31.68
C ASP A 312 -20.22 -16.39 30.22
N LEU A 313 -21.25 -17.10 29.72
CA LEU A 313 -21.75 -16.96 28.35
C LEU A 313 -22.37 -15.58 28.07
N LYS A 314 -22.96 -14.93 29.08
CA LYS A 314 -23.54 -13.59 28.91
C LYS A 314 -22.44 -12.55 28.68
N ALA A 315 -21.34 -12.65 29.41
CA ALA A 315 -20.15 -11.83 29.18
C ALA A 315 -19.59 -12.01 27.76
N ARG A 316 -19.67 -13.22 27.22
CA ARG A 316 -19.22 -13.53 25.85
C ARG A 316 -20.03 -12.77 24.80
N ASP A 317 -21.35 -12.75 24.91
CA ASP A 317 -22.23 -12.06 23.95
C ASP A 317 -22.04 -10.53 23.98
N GLU A 318 -21.88 -9.94 25.17
CA GLU A 318 -21.59 -8.51 25.32
C GLU A 318 -20.27 -8.11 24.65
N VAL A 319 -19.24 -8.96 24.78
CA VAL A 319 -17.95 -8.73 24.13
C VAL A 319 -18.06 -8.87 22.61
N LEU A 320 -18.77 -9.88 22.07
CA LEU A 320 -18.92 -10.07 20.61
C LEU A 320 -19.47 -8.83 19.91
N ASN A 321 -20.48 -8.21 20.50
CA ASN A 321 -21.07 -6.98 19.96
C ASN A 321 -20.06 -5.84 19.88
N SER A 322 -19.14 -5.75 20.85
CA SER A 322 -18.04 -4.78 20.83
C SER A 322 -17.01 -5.11 19.75
N LEU A 323 -16.60 -6.38 19.62
CA LEU A 323 -15.50 -6.78 18.75
C LEU A 323 -15.73 -6.46 17.28
N ASN A 324 -16.96 -6.49 16.80
CA ASN A 324 -17.29 -6.28 15.38
C ASN A 324 -17.28 -4.79 14.97
N HIS A 325 -17.02 -3.86 15.89
CA HIS A 325 -17.00 -2.42 15.63
C HIS A 325 -15.61 -1.82 15.81
N LEU A 326 -15.34 -0.66 15.20
CA LEU A 326 -14.09 0.11 15.39
C LEU A 326 -12.78 -0.71 15.20
N GLN A 327 -12.82 -1.72 14.34
CA GLN A 327 -11.65 -2.44 13.90
C GLN A 327 -10.85 -1.63 12.89
N PHE A 328 -9.58 -1.96 12.75
CA PHE A 328 -8.70 -1.39 11.75
C PHE A 328 -7.71 -2.45 11.27
N GLY A 329 -7.82 -2.84 10.00
CA GLY A 329 -6.94 -3.80 9.36
C GLY A 329 -5.69 -3.15 8.79
N ILE A 330 -4.53 -3.74 9.07
CA ILE A 330 -3.25 -3.37 8.46
C ILE A 330 -2.71 -4.61 7.74
N ALA A 331 -2.73 -4.60 6.41
CA ALA A 331 -2.31 -5.73 5.60
C ALA A 331 -1.01 -5.42 4.85
N PHE A 332 0.01 -6.24 5.07
CA PHE A 332 1.31 -6.13 4.41
C PHE A 332 1.50 -7.30 3.43
N HIS A 333 1.63 -6.96 2.15
CA HIS A 333 1.82 -7.89 1.05
C HIS A 333 3.30 -7.95 0.66
N TYR A 334 3.83 -9.16 0.59
CA TYR A 334 5.23 -9.41 0.26
C TYR A 334 5.38 -10.77 -0.41
N VAL A 335 6.49 -10.94 -1.12
CA VAL A 335 6.80 -12.15 -1.89
C VAL A 335 8.05 -12.77 -1.31
N LEU A 336 8.01 -14.08 -1.07
CA LEU A 336 9.23 -14.83 -0.80
C LEU A 336 9.90 -15.18 -2.15
N PRO A 337 11.22 -14.93 -2.30
CA PRO A 337 11.94 -15.35 -3.47
C PRO A 337 11.88 -16.87 -3.59
N LYS A 338 11.92 -17.33 -4.84
CA LYS A 338 11.65 -18.69 -5.28
C LYS A 338 12.31 -19.75 -4.38
N SER A 339 11.50 -20.66 -3.84
CA SER A 339 12.00 -21.97 -3.41
C SER A 339 12.27 -22.84 -4.65
N ASN A 340 12.97 -23.97 -4.47
CA ASN A 340 13.34 -24.96 -5.52
C ASN A 340 12.17 -25.44 -6.43
N THR A 341 10.94 -25.06 -6.13
CA THR A 341 9.70 -25.34 -6.87
C THR A 341 9.38 -24.32 -7.97
N GLY A 342 10.09 -23.19 -8.07
CA GLY A 342 9.98 -22.24 -9.19
C GLY A 342 8.94 -21.11 -9.03
N GLU A 343 7.95 -21.26 -8.16
CA GLU A 343 6.87 -20.27 -7.95
C GLU A 343 7.19 -19.23 -6.86
N GLU A 344 6.93 -17.96 -7.17
CA GLU A 344 6.97 -16.86 -6.20
C GLU A 344 5.72 -16.91 -5.33
N LYS A 345 5.89 -17.04 -4.00
CA LYS A 345 4.74 -17.13 -3.09
C LYS A 345 4.35 -15.76 -2.57
N LEU A 346 3.20 -15.25 -3.04
CA LEU A 346 2.57 -14.05 -2.48
C LEU A 346 2.03 -14.35 -1.08
N LEU A 347 2.56 -13.64 -0.10
CA LEU A 347 2.15 -13.71 1.30
C LEU A 347 1.52 -12.41 1.75
N THR A 348 0.56 -12.53 2.66
CA THR A 348 -0.10 -11.40 3.31
C THR A 348 -0.09 -11.62 4.82
N ASN A 349 0.49 -10.67 5.56
CA ASN A 349 0.29 -10.59 7.02
C ASN A 349 -0.72 -9.49 7.31
N ILE A 350 -1.72 -9.79 8.14
CA ILE A 350 -2.77 -8.86 8.54
C ILE A 350 -2.73 -8.71 10.06
N SER A 351 -2.65 -7.48 10.53
CA SER A 351 -2.98 -7.14 11.91
C SER A 351 -4.38 -6.57 11.96
N VAL A 352 -5.23 -7.14 12.82
CA VAL A 352 -6.53 -6.58 13.18
C VAL A 352 -6.33 -5.77 14.46
N MET A 353 -6.28 -4.44 14.33
CA MET A 353 -6.20 -3.53 15.47
C MET A 353 -7.60 -3.17 15.91
N HIS A 354 -7.90 -3.20 17.20
CA HIS A 354 -9.21 -2.82 17.72
C HIS A 354 -9.09 -1.56 18.59
N ASP A 355 -9.95 -0.58 18.31
CA ASP A 355 -10.00 0.66 19.07
C ASP A 355 -10.56 0.35 20.46
N PHE A 356 -9.79 0.70 21.49
CA PHE A 356 -10.16 0.42 22.87
C PHE A 356 -11.50 1.06 23.27
N ARG A 357 -11.90 2.15 22.61
CA ARG A 357 -13.20 2.81 22.83
C ARG A 357 -14.41 1.91 22.53
N ALA A 358 -14.23 0.85 21.75
CA ALA A 358 -15.29 -0.13 21.52
C ALA A 358 -15.71 -0.84 22.81
N LEU A 359 -14.84 -0.90 23.83
CA LEU A 359 -15.09 -1.59 25.09
C LEU A 359 -15.75 -0.71 26.15
N GLU A 360 -16.01 0.57 25.87
CA GLU A 360 -16.63 1.47 26.85
C GLU A 360 -18.00 0.97 27.31
N SER A 361 -18.76 0.31 26.42
CA SER A 361 -20.08 -0.23 26.74
C SER A 361 -20.07 -1.41 27.72
N ILE A 362 -18.94 -2.11 27.85
CA ILE A 362 -18.81 -3.28 28.72
C ILE A 362 -18.01 -2.98 30.00
N LYS A 363 -17.56 -1.74 30.19
CA LYS A 363 -16.69 -1.33 31.29
C LYS A 363 -17.28 -1.61 32.67
N ASP A 364 -18.56 -1.31 32.86
CA ASP A 364 -19.23 -1.45 34.15
C ASP A 364 -19.64 -2.91 34.42
N ASN A 365 -19.98 -3.66 33.37
CA ASN A 365 -20.40 -5.06 33.47
C ASN A 365 -19.21 -6.01 33.59
N LEU A 366 -18.10 -5.71 32.92
CA LEU A 366 -16.90 -6.55 32.81
C LEU A 366 -15.61 -5.77 33.12
N PRO A 367 -15.49 -5.18 34.33
CA PRO A 367 -14.38 -4.29 34.67
C PRO A 367 -13.02 -4.99 34.68
N GLN A 368 -12.95 -6.29 35.03
CA GLN A 368 -11.70 -7.05 34.99
C GLN A 368 -11.21 -7.22 33.55
N LEU A 369 -12.11 -7.61 32.63
CA LEU A 369 -11.78 -7.77 31.21
C LEU A 369 -11.39 -6.42 30.58
N TYR A 370 -12.15 -5.36 30.86
CA TYR A 370 -11.80 -4.01 30.42
C TYR A 370 -10.38 -3.63 30.88
N SER A 371 -10.06 -3.83 32.17
CA SER A 371 -8.74 -3.53 32.72
C SER A 371 -7.62 -4.38 32.11
N GLU A 372 -7.86 -5.65 31.79
CA GLU A 372 -6.85 -6.52 31.18
C GLU A 372 -6.54 -6.15 29.74
N ILE A 373 -7.56 -5.77 28.97
CA ILE A 373 -7.35 -5.26 27.62
C ILE A 373 -6.70 -3.87 27.66
N ASP A 374 -7.03 -3.03 28.63
CA ASP A 374 -6.44 -1.70 28.81
C ASP A 374 -4.91 -1.76 28.93
N LYS A 375 -4.41 -2.74 29.71
CA LYS A 375 -2.97 -3.01 29.91
C LYS A 375 -2.26 -3.44 28.62
N ARG A 376 -3.00 -4.03 27.67
CA ARG A 376 -2.47 -4.52 26.38
C ARG A 376 -2.57 -3.48 25.29
N ALA A 377 -3.38 -2.43 25.47
CA ALA A 377 -3.56 -1.36 24.52
C ALA A 377 -2.44 -0.31 24.61
N SER A 378 -2.03 0.19 23.45
CA SER A 378 -1.03 1.24 23.30
C SER A 378 -1.69 2.53 22.84
N VAL A 379 -1.26 3.66 23.42
CA VAL A 379 -1.77 4.99 23.09
C VAL A 379 -0.83 5.69 22.09
N SER A 380 -1.40 6.30 21.06
CA SER A 380 -0.68 7.17 20.11
C SER A 380 -1.61 8.28 19.61
N GLU A 381 -1.14 9.12 18.68
CA GLU A 381 -2.02 10.10 18.01
C GLU A 381 -3.09 9.45 17.11
N ALA A 382 -2.91 8.18 16.73
CA ALA A 382 -3.96 7.47 16.02
C ALA A 382 -5.14 7.15 16.95
N GLY A 383 -4.87 6.89 18.22
CA GLY A 383 -5.83 6.44 19.23
C GLY A 383 -5.22 5.42 20.19
N LYS A 384 -6.07 4.81 21.01
CA LYS A 384 -5.71 3.70 21.91
C LYS A 384 -6.13 2.38 21.24
N TYR A 385 -5.17 1.61 20.76
CA TYR A 385 -5.40 0.38 20.03
C TYR A 385 -4.66 -0.79 20.65
N TYR A 386 -5.20 -2.00 20.48
CA TYR A 386 -4.52 -3.26 20.77
C TYR A 386 -4.69 -4.21 19.60
N LEU A 387 -3.80 -5.19 19.50
CA LEU A 387 -3.93 -6.27 18.53
C LEU A 387 -5.05 -7.20 18.97
N LEU A 388 -6.14 -7.21 18.21
CA LEU A 388 -7.24 -8.14 18.40
C LEU A 388 -6.86 -9.51 17.85
N ASP A 389 -6.35 -9.53 16.63
CA ASP A 389 -6.04 -10.76 15.91
C ASP A 389 -4.91 -10.55 14.88
N SER A 390 -4.26 -11.65 14.50
CA SER A 390 -3.20 -11.67 13.49
C SER A 390 -3.42 -12.81 12.52
N MET A 391 -3.56 -12.49 11.24
CA MET A 391 -3.81 -13.47 10.19
C MET A 391 -2.64 -13.50 9.22
N ARG A 392 -2.31 -14.69 8.73
CA ARG A 392 -1.35 -14.87 7.65
C ARG A 392 -1.99 -15.66 6.53
N GLY A 393 -2.18 -15.01 5.39
CA GLY A 393 -2.68 -15.60 4.16
C GLY A 393 -1.56 -15.86 3.17
N TYR A 394 -1.80 -16.81 2.28
CA TYR A 394 -1.02 -16.99 1.07
C TYR A 394 -1.98 -17.21 -0.10
N ARG A 395 -1.64 -16.69 -1.28
CA ARG A 395 -2.33 -17.06 -2.51
C ARG A 395 -1.53 -18.21 -3.12
N ASN A 396 -2.11 -19.41 -3.12
CA ASN A 396 -1.66 -20.46 -4.03
C ASN A 396 -2.42 -20.20 -5.33
N GLU A 397 -1.71 -20.01 -6.42
CA GLU A 397 -2.32 -20.03 -7.75
C GLU A 397 -2.56 -21.47 -8.20
#